data_AF-C0E370-F1
#
_entry.id   AF-C0E370-F1
#
_cell.length_a   1.000
_cell.length_b   1.000
_cell.length_c   1.000
_cell.angle_alpha   90.00
_cell.angle_beta   90.00
_cell.angle_gamma   90.00
#
_symmetry.space_group_name_H-M   'P 1'
#
loop_
_entity.id
_entity.type
_entity.pdbx_description
1 polymer ?
#
loop_
_entity_poly.entity_id
_entity_poly.type
_entity_poly.pdbx_seq_one_letter_code
_entity_poly.pdbx_strand_id
1 'polypeptide(L)'
;MRNYGDIFTRKPATPTYPTQPATLGEVVEVLADGYVGAIVGHEKTYDGDFIRLENNQGKTRLFKLRPGAFLVDGIRTTLTKPQPAARPQRSNSGSTRVVDAPAKVAAPSRIWVEGVHDAAIVEKIWGHDLRVEGVVVEYLEGLDNLPHRLAEFRPAKGRRVGVLADHLVAGSKETRLTDQVGEHVLVTGHPYIDIWAAVKPERLGIRAWPEIPRGED
;
A
#
# COMPACT_ATOMS: atom_id res chain seq x y z
N MET A 1 51.48 -5.61 -44.16
CA MET A 1 51.83 -5.35 -42.75
C MET A 1 50.78 -5.99 -41.85
N ARG A 2 51.16 -7.03 -41.08
CA ARG A 2 50.26 -7.64 -40.08
C ARG A 2 50.26 -6.75 -38.84
N ASN A 3 49.09 -6.25 -38.47
CA ASN A 3 48.90 -5.45 -37.26
C ASN A 3 48.99 -6.39 -36.05
N TYR A 4 50.13 -6.39 -35.36
CA TYR A 4 50.23 -7.00 -34.03
C TYR A 4 49.60 -6.03 -33.04
N GLY A 5 48.36 -6.31 -32.64
CA GLY A 5 47.66 -5.57 -31.60
C GLY A 5 48.42 -5.68 -30.28
N ASP A 6 48.62 -4.53 -29.64
CA ASP A 6 49.30 -4.35 -28.36
C ASP A 6 48.62 -5.17 -27.24
N ILE A 7 49.29 -6.23 -26.80
CA ILE A 7 48.81 -7.21 -25.82
C ILE A 7 48.92 -6.66 -24.38
N PHE A 8 49.57 -5.51 -24.18
CA PHE A 8 49.90 -4.97 -22.85
C PHE A 8 48.86 -3.99 -22.29
N THR A 9 47.77 -3.70 -23.01
CA THR A 9 46.75 -2.72 -22.58
C THR A 9 45.50 -3.32 -21.93
N ARG A 10 45.38 -4.65 -21.86
CA ARG A 10 44.19 -5.29 -21.26
C ARG A 10 44.33 -5.37 -19.74
N LYS A 11 43.75 -4.41 -19.01
CA LYS A 11 43.54 -4.56 -17.56
C LYS A 11 42.84 -5.90 -17.29
N PRO A 12 43.38 -6.78 -16.43
CA PRO A 12 42.69 -8.02 -16.09
C PRO A 12 41.31 -7.68 -15.53
N ALA A 13 40.28 -8.32 -16.08
CA ALA A 13 38.92 -8.13 -15.59
C ALA A 13 38.85 -8.56 -14.13
N THR A 14 38.27 -7.71 -13.27
CA THR A 14 38.05 -8.05 -11.87
C THR A 14 37.20 -9.33 -11.81
N PRO A 15 37.64 -10.38 -11.10
CA PRO A 15 36.86 -11.61 -10.98
C PRO A 15 35.47 -11.31 -10.42
N THR A 16 34.44 -11.88 -11.06
CA THR A 16 33.05 -11.80 -10.61
C THR A 16 32.70 -13.07 -9.85
N TYR A 17 32.06 -12.93 -8.69
CA TYR A 17 31.64 -14.05 -7.85
C TYR A 17 30.12 -14.08 -7.75
N PRO A 18 29.50 -15.28 -7.60
CA PRO A 18 28.11 -15.40 -7.17
C PRO A 18 27.83 -14.47 -5.99
N THR A 19 26.66 -13.86 -5.99
CA THR A 19 26.28 -12.89 -4.96
C THR A 19 24.96 -13.33 -4.34
N GLN A 20 24.91 -13.35 -3.02
CA GLN A 20 23.68 -13.66 -2.29
C GLN A 20 23.58 -12.88 -0.98
N PRO A 21 22.36 -12.69 -0.45
CA PRO A 21 22.18 -12.13 0.88
C PRO A 21 22.79 -13.03 1.95
N ALA A 22 23.52 -12.44 2.90
CA ALA A 22 23.94 -13.11 4.13
C ALA A 22 22.70 -13.48 4.95
N THR A 23 22.31 -14.75 4.98
CA THR A 23 21.08 -15.18 5.65
C THR A 23 21.38 -15.65 7.06
N LEU A 24 20.59 -15.22 8.06
CA LEU A 24 20.77 -15.70 9.44
C LEU A 24 20.67 -17.24 9.51
N GLY A 25 21.58 -17.86 10.26
CA GLY A 25 21.69 -19.31 10.42
C GLY A 25 22.48 -20.02 9.31
N GLU A 26 22.74 -19.37 8.19
CA GLU A 26 23.57 -19.93 7.11
C GLU A 26 25.02 -20.08 7.59
N VAL A 27 25.60 -21.25 7.35
CA VAL A 27 26.99 -21.54 7.71
C VAL A 27 27.89 -21.21 6.54
N VAL A 28 28.87 -20.35 6.78
CA VAL A 28 29.82 -19.91 5.76
C VAL A 28 31.25 -20.01 6.27
N GLU A 29 32.18 -20.16 5.35
CA GLU A 29 33.61 -20.15 5.63
C GLU A 29 34.25 -18.85 5.13
N VAL A 30 35.16 -18.28 5.92
CA VAL A 30 35.90 -17.08 5.57
C VAL A 30 37.18 -17.46 4.83
N LEU A 31 37.32 -17.04 3.57
CA LEU A 31 38.43 -17.44 2.72
C LEU A 31 39.81 -17.00 3.25
N ALA A 32 39.86 -15.88 3.97
CA ALA A 32 41.10 -15.28 4.43
C ALA A 32 41.79 -16.03 5.57
N ASP A 33 41.01 -16.65 6.47
CA ASP A 33 41.52 -17.30 7.67
C ASP A 33 40.89 -18.66 7.98
N GLY A 34 40.01 -19.18 7.11
CA GLY A 34 39.34 -20.48 7.25
C GLY A 34 38.30 -20.52 8.37
N TYR A 35 37.88 -19.38 8.92
CA TYR A 35 36.90 -19.38 9.99
C TYR A 35 35.53 -19.82 9.49
N VAL A 36 34.97 -20.89 10.09
CA VAL A 36 33.64 -21.42 9.76
C VAL A 36 32.65 -21.09 10.87
N GLY A 37 31.49 -20.55 10.50
CA GLY A 37 30.43 -20.28 11.46
C GLY A 37 29.08 -19.92 10.84
N ALA A 38 28.03 -20.00 11.65
CA ALA A 38 26.69 -19.59 11.30
C ALA A 38 26.55 -18.07 11.41
N ILE A 39 25.85 -17.43 10.46
CA ILE A 39 25.56 -16.00 10.52
C ILE A 39 24.53 -15.75 11.64
N VAL A 40 24.93 -15.03 12.69
CA VAL A 40 24.07 -14.73 13.84
C VAL A 40 23.66 -13.26 13.92
N GLY A 41 24.25 -12.40 13.08
CA GLY A 41 23.92 -10.97 13.09
C GLY A 41 24.55 -10.18 11.96
N HIS A 42 23.99 -8.99 11.75
CA HIS A 42 24.46 -7.99 10.80
C HIS A 42 24.82 -6.72 11.55
N GLU A 43 25.98 -6.15 11.25
CA GLU A 43 26.47 -4.95 11.92
C GLU A 43 26.93 -3.92 10.90
N LYS A 44 26.52 -2.67 11.10
CA LYS A 44 27.02 -1.53 10.33
C LYS A 44 28.01 -0.77 11.20
N THR A 45 29.25 -0.70 10.76
CA THR A 45 30.31 0.08 11.40
C THR A 45 30.67 1.29 10.54
N TYR A 46 31.54 2.17 11.03
CA TYR A 46 32.07 3.28 10.23
C TYR A 46 32.85 2.78 9.00
N ASP A 47 33.40 1.56 9.06
CA ASP A 47 34.19 0.94 7.99
C ASP A 47 33.32 0.15 7.00
N GLY A 48 32.01 0.01 7.23
CA GLY A 48 31.06 -0.60 6.28
C GLY A 48 30.15 -1.66 6.90
N ASP A 49 29.64 -2.56 6.05
CA ASP A 49 28.74 -3.65 6.47
C ASP A 49 29.53 -4.92 6.86
N PHE A 50 29.14 -5.52 7.97
CA PHE A 50 29.76 -6.70 8.57
C PHE A 50 28.70 -7.76 8.89
N ILE A 51 29.14 -9.01 8.98
CA ILE A 51 28.39 -10.12 9.54
C ILE A 51 29.10 -10.65 10.79
N ARG A 52 28.31 -11.09 11.76
CA ARG A 52 28.79 -11.82 12.92
C ARG A 52 28.61 -13.31 12.65
N LEU A 53 29.71 -14.06 12.71
CA LEU A 53 29.73 -15.50 12.60
C LEU A 53 29.94 -16.13 13.98
N GLU A 54 29.16 -17.16 14.30
CA GLU A 54 29.33 -17.99 15.48
C GLU A 54 29.81 -19.39 15.08
N ASN A 55 30.90 -19.85 15.66
CA ASN A 55 31.41 -21.21 15.39
C ASN A 55 30.74 -22.27 16.28
N ASN A 56 31.08 -23.55 16.06
CA ASN A 56 30.57 -24.69 16.83
C ASN A 56 30.92 -24.69 18.33
N GLN A 57 31.79 -23.79 18.79
CA GLN A 57 32.14 -23.60 20.21
C GLN A 57 31.43 -22.38 20.82
N GLY A 58 30.50 -21.73 20.10
CA GLY A 58 29.79 -20.54 20.56
C GLY A 58 30.64 -19.27 20.58
N LYS A 59 31.83 -19.27 19.97
CA LYS A 59 32.65 -18.05 19.84
C LYS A 59 32.17 -17.24 18.66
N THR A 60 32.01 -15.93 18.83
CA THR A 60 31.59 -15.03 17.75
C THR A 60 32.72 -14.14 17.23
N ARG A 61 32.78 -13.90 15.92
CA ARG A 61 33.70 -12.94 15.27
C ARG A 61 33.00 -12.12 14.19
N LEU A 62 33.50 -10.90 13.96
CA LEU A 62 33.02 -9.99 12.92
C LEU A 62 33.85 -10.09 11.65
N PHE A 63 33.17 -10.15 10.50
CA PHE A 63 33.80 -10.18 9.19
C PHE A 63 33.15 -9.17 8.25
N LYS A 64 33.98 -8.39 7.56
CA LYS A 64 33.52 -7.36 6.61
C LYS A 64 32.97 -8.02 5.35
N LEU A 65 31.83 -7.54 4.86
CA LEU A 65 31.24 -7.99 3.61
C LEU A 65 32.05 -7.48 2.41
N ARG A 66 33.03 -8.26 1.97
CA ARG A 66 33.88 -7.97 0.80
C ARG A 66 33.56 -8.91 -0.37
N PRO A 67 33.68 -8.45 -1.62
CA PRO A 67 33.51 -9.31 -2.80
C PRO A 67 34.36 -10.58 -2.74
N GLY A 68 33.70 -11.74 -2.84
CA GLY A 68 34.34 -13.07 -2.84
C GLY A 68 35.13 -13.40 -1.58
N ALA A 69 34.78 -12.85 -0.41
CA ALA A 69 35.50 -13.12 0.84
C ALA A 69 35.05 -14.41 1.56
N PHE A 70 33.97 -15.03 1.10
CA PHE A 70 33.36 -16.18 1.77
C PHE A 70 33.26 -17.38 0.83
N LEU A 71 33.17 -18.57 1.42
CA LEU A 71 32.81 -19.82 0.78
C LEU A 71 31.44 -20.24 1.33
N VAL A 72 30.49 -20.46 0.43
CA VAL A 72 29.16 -21.01 0.73
C VAL A 72 29.11 -22.34 0.01
N ASP A 73 28.96 -23.44 0.75
CA ASP A 73 29.04 -24.81 0.22
C ASP A 73 30.32 -25.04 -0.62
N GLY A 74 31.44 -24.46 -0.17
CA GLY A 74 32.74 -24.54 -0.86
C GLY A 74 32.87 -23.65 -2.10
N ILE A 75 31.85 -22.86 -2.45
CA ILE A 75 31.86 -21.94 -3.59
C ILE A 75 32.18 -20.53 -3.12
N ARG A 76 33.17 -19.90 -3.77
CA ARG A 76 33.57 -18.52 -3.46
C ARG A 76 32.46 -17.54 -3.82
N THR A 77 31.92 -16.87 -2.81
CA THR A 77 30.69 -16.08 -2.89
C THR A 77 30.86 -14.71 -2.25
N THR A 78 30.20 -13.71 -2.83
CA THR A 78 30.03 -12.38 -2.24
C THR A 78 28.76 -12.37 -1.42
N LEU A 79 28.88 -12.20 -0.11
CA LEU A 79 27.73 -12.00 0.76
C LEU A 79 27.35 -10.52 0.80
N THR A 80 26.06 -10.23 0.68
CA THR A 80 25.50 -8.88 0.77
C THR A 80 24.60 -8.73 1.97
N LYS A 81 24.35 -7.48 2.38
CA LYS A 81 23.37 -7.19 3.41
C LYS A 81 21.98 -7.66 2.93
N PRO A 82 21.16 -8.31 3.80
CA PRO A 82 19.77 -8.60 3.47
C PRO A 82 19.05 -7.31 3.11
N GLN A 83 18.49 -7.26 1.91
CA GLN A 83 17.63 -6.14 1.54
C GLN A 83 16.29 -6.34 2.25
N PRO A 84 15.81 -5.35 3.02
CA PRO A 84 14.47 -5.46 3.59
C PRO A 84 13.48 -5.65 2.44
N ALA A 85 12.55 -6.59 2.62
CA ALA A 85 11.48 -6.81 1.65
C ALA A 85 10.80 -5.47 1.34
N ALA A 86 10.60 -5.18 0.05
CA ALA A 86 9.94 -3.97 -0.37
C ALA A 86 8.56 -3.90 0.33
N ARG A 87 8.32 -2.81 1.06
CA ARG A 87 7.01 -2.62 1.70
C ARG A 87 5.97 -2.44 0.59
N PRO A 88 4.80 -3.09 0.70
CA PRO A 88 3.72 -2.85 -0.25
C PRO A 88 3.42 -1.35 -0.28
N GLN A 89 3.42 -0.76 -1.47
CA GLN A 89 2.98 0.62 -1.64
C GLN A 89 1.50 0.72 -1.25
N ARG A 90 1.09 1.85 -0.70
CA ARG A 90 -0.32 2.10 -0.34
C ARG A 90 -0.96 3.10 -1.27
N SER A 91 -2.27 2.96 -1.51
CA SER A 91 -3.10 3.99 -2.15
C SER A 91 -3.47 5.09 -1.12
N ASN A 92 -4.16 6.14 -1.58
CA ASN A 92 -4.65 7.21 -0.70
C ASN A 92 -5.69 6.69 0.31
N SER A 93 -6.45 5.65 -0.05
CA SER A 93 -7.39 4.97 0.84
C SER A 93 -6.70 4.12 1.92
N GLY A 94 -5.40 3.83 1.74
CA GLY A 94 -4.60 2.97 2.60
C GLY A 94 -4.59 1.50 2.19
N SER A 95 -5.26 1.11 1.10
CA SER A 95 -5.18 -0.24 0.52
C SER A 95 -3.81 -0.51 -0.12
N THR A 96 -3.50 -1.77 -0.43
CA THR A 96 -2.30 -2.11 -1.18
C THR A 96 -2.42 -1.61 -2.61
N ARG A 97 -1.47 -0.77 -3.02
CA ARG A 97 -1.41 -0.23 -4.37
C ARG A 97 -1.05 -1.34 -5.35
N VAL A 98 -1.95 -1.57 -6.31
CA VAL A 98 -1.67 -2.40 -7.48
C VAL A 98 -0.97 -1.52 -8.52
N VAL A 99 0.23 -1.91 -8.92
CA VAL A 99 0.99 -1.25 -9.99
C VAL A 99 0.66 -1.94 -11.32
N ASP A 100 0.57 -1.18 -12.41
CA ASP A 100 0.29 -1.67 -13.76
C ASP A 100 -1.01 -2.49 -13.90
N ALA A 101 -2.04 -2.10 -13.15
CA ALA A 101 -3.36 -2.71 -13.30
C ALA A 101 -3.88 -2.49 -14.74
N PRO A 102 -4.30 -3.57 -15.45
CA PRO A 102 -4.85 -3.43 -16.80
C PRO A 102 -6.15 -2.63 -16.76
N ALA A 103 -6.45 -1.91 -17.85
CA ALA A 103 -7.73 -1.24 -18.00
C ALA A 103 -8.87 -2.27 -17.93
N LYS A 104 -9.87 -2.02 -17.07
CA LYS A 104 -11.05 -2.86 -16.92
C LYS A 104 -12.27 -2.21 -17.54
N VAL A 105 -13.15 -3.03 -18.10
CA VAL A 105 -14.51 -2.61 -18.42
C VAL A 105 -15.22 -2.26 -17.11
N ALA A 106 -16.00 -1.18 -17.13
CA ALA A 106 -16.79 -0.79 -15.98
C ALA A 106 -17.68 -1.96 -15.52
N ALA A 107 -17.59 -2.30 -14.23
CA ALA A 107 -18.47 -3.24 -13.58
C ALA A 107 -19.93 -2.79 -13.77
N PRO A 108 -20.93 -3.70 -13.72
CA PRO A 108 -22.32 -3.27 -13.84
C PRO A 108 -22.79 -2.37 -12.69
N SER A 109 -22.16 -2.47 -11.51
CA SER A 109 -22.50 -1.72 -10.30
C SER A 109 -22.03 -0.26 -10.33
N ARG A 110 -22.69 0.61 -9.55
CA ARG A 110 -22.38 2.05 -9.46
C ARG A 110 -22.31 2.53 -8.02
N ILE A 111 -21.52 3.58 -7.82
CA ILE A 111 -21.62 4.45 -6.65
C ILE A 111 -22.24 5.76 -7.12
N TRP A 112 -23.29 6.20 -6.47
CA TRP A 112 -23.94 7.48 -6.71
C TRP A 112 -23.61 8.43 -5.58
N VAL A 113 -23.27 9.66 -5.95
CA VAL A 113 -22.96 10.73 -5.01
C VAL A 113 -23.91 11.89 -5.23
N GLU A 114 -24.29 12.54 -4.13
CA GLU A 114 -25.24 13.64 -4.17
C GLU A 114 -24.69 14.86 -4.91
N GLY A 115 -23.43 15.22 -4.64
CA GLY A 115 -22.72 16.39 -5.14
C GLY A 115 -21.52 16.08 -6.04
N VAL A 116 -21.14 17.05 -6.90
CA VAL A 116 -19.87 17.00 -7.65
C VAL A 116 -18.65 17.08 -6.71
N HIS A 117 -18.79 17.76 -5.58
CA HIS A 117 -17.72 17.85 -4.58
C HIS A 117 -17.42 16.48 -3.96
N ASP A 118 -18.46 15.70 -3.64
CA ASP A 118 -18.33 14.34 -3.12
C ASP A 118 -17.65 13.43 -4.13
N ALA A 119 -18.04 13.54 -5.42
CA ALA A 119 -17.38 12.83 -6.50
C ALA A 119 -15.86 13.09 -6.52
N ALA A 120 -15.47 14.36 -6.34
CA ALA A 120 -14.07 14.76 -6.32
C ALA A 120 -13.32 14.21 -5.10
N ILE A 121 -13.96 14.16 -3.92
CA ILE A 121 -13.38 13.55 -2.73
C ILE A 121 -13.20 12.04 -2.92
N VAL A 122 -14.23 11.36 -3.44
CA VAL A 122 -14.20 9.92 -3.71
C VAL A 122 -13.08 9.59 -4.69
N GLU A 123 -12.95 10.36 -5.77
CA GLU A 123 -11.87 10.19 -6.74
C GLU A 123 -10.49 10.42 -6.10
N LYS A 124 -10.34 11.46 -5.28
CA LYS A 124 -9.06 11.77 -4.62
C LYS A 124 -8.60 10.68 -3.66
N ILE A 125 -9.52 10.06 -2.92
CA ILE A 125 -9.17 9.10 -1.86
C ILE A 125 -9.20 7.65 -2.39
N TRP A 126 -10.24 7.27 -3.15
CA TRP A 126 -10.47 5.89 -3.60
C TRP A 126 -10.39 5.71 -5.12
N GLY A 127 -10.07 6.74 -5.90
CA GLY A 127 -10.04 6.65 -7.37
C GLY A 127 -9.11 5.55 -7.89
N HIS A 128 -8.01 5.26 -7.20
CA HIS A 128 -7.14 4.12 -7.53
C HIS A 128 -7.89 2.79 -7.38
N ASP A 129 -8.44 2.56 -6.20
CA ASP A 129 -9.17 1.36 -5.79
C ASP A 129 -10.36 1.10 -6.72
N LEU A 130 -11.13 2.14 -7.03
CA LEU A 130 -12.31 2.04 -7.89
C LEU A 130 -11.96 1.70 -9.33
N ARG A 131 -10.84 2.20 -9.86
CA ARG A 131 -10.34 1.78 -11.18
C ARG A 131 -9.89 0.31 -11.18
N VAL A 132 -9.27 -0.15 -10.09
CA VAL A 132 -8.90 -1.56 -9.93
C VAL A 132 -10.14 -2.46 -9.89
N GLU A 133 -11.21 -2.03 -9.23
CA GLU A 133 -12.48 -2.78 -9.17
C GLU A 133 -13.37 -2.56 -10.42
N GLY A 134 -13.07 -1.54 -11.23
CA GLY A 134 -13.90 -1.14 -12.37
C GLY A 134 -15.23 -0.49 -11.95
N VAL A 135 -15.37 0.01 -10.72
CA VAL A 135 -16.61 0.62 -10.24
C VAL A 135 -16.64 2.10 -10.60
N VAL A 136 -17.76 2.55 -11.17
CA VAL A 136 -17.94 3.94 -11.61
C VAL A 136 -18.71 4.75 -10.58
N VAL A 137 -18.28 5.99 -10.37
CA VAL A 137 -18.97 7.00 -9.56
C VAL A 137 -19.78 7.90 -10.49
N GLU A 138 -21.07 8.07 -10.21
CA GLU A 138 -21.96 8.95 -10.98
C GLU A 138 -22.62 9.98 -10.07
N TYR A 139 -22.85 11.18 -10.60
CA TYR A 139 -23.57 12.24 -9.92
C TYR A 139 -25.09 11.97 -9.96
N LEU A 140 -25.75 12.07 -8.80
CA LEU A 140 -27.19 11.83 -8.66
C LEU A 140 -28.03 13.11 -8.83
N GLU A 141 -27.42 14.29 -8.63
CA GLU A 141 -28.12 15.59 -8.65
C GLU A 141 -29.18 15.70 -7.54
N GLY A 142 -28.82 15.30 -6.32
CA GLY A 142 -29.73 15.30 -5.18
C GLY A 142 -30.48 13.96 -4.97
N LEU A 143 -30.73 13.62 -3.71
CA LEU A 143 -31.45 12.39 -3.35
C LEU A 143 -32.90 12.33 -3.85
N ASP A 144 -33.51 13.47 -4.16
CA ASP A 144 -34.86 13.53 -4.75
C ASP A 144 -34.95 12.77 -6.09
N ASN A 145 -33.84 12.66 -6.82
CA ASN A 145 -33.77 11.91 -8.08
C ASN A 145 -33.58 10.40 -7.89
N LEU A 146 -33.33 9.94 -6.67
CA LEU A 146 -33.02 8.53 -6.38
C LEU A 146 -34.10 7.56 -6.92
N PRO A 147 -35.41 7.77 -6.68
CA PRO A 147 -36.43 6.83 -7.15
C PRO A 147 -36.45 6.67 -8.67
N HIS A 148 -36.35 7.79 -9.40
CA HIS A 148 -36.33 7.78 -10.86
C HIS A 148 -35.08 7.08 -11.39
N ARG A 149 -33.90 7.42 -10.87
CA ARG A 149 -32.62 6.84 -11.30
C ARG A 149 -32.56 5.35 -10.98
N LEU A 150 -33.12 4.90 -9.85
CA LEU A 150 -33.26 3.47 -9.54
C LEU A 150 -34.19 2.74 -10.51
N ALA A 151 -35.31 3.36 -10.91
CA ALA A 151 -36.24 2.77 -11.87
C ALA A 151 -35.63 2.61 -13.27
N GLU A 152 -34.83 3.60 -13.70
CA GLU A 152 -34.06 3.54 -14.95
C GLU A 152 -32.95 2.50 -14.85
N PHE A 153 -32.16 2.56 -13.77
CA PHE A 153 -31.02 1.67 -13.59
C PHE A 153 -31.49 0.24 -13.45
N ARG A 154 -32.47 -0.09 -12.60
CA ARG A 154 -32.93 -1.46 -12.27
C ARG A 154 -31.83 -2.29 -11.57
N PRO A 155 -31.51 -1.99 -10.30
CA PRO A 155 -30.55 -2.77 -9.52
C PRO A 155 -30.92 -4.25 -9.43
N ALA A 156 -29.91 -5.12 -9.49
CA ALA A 156 -30.07 -6.58 -9.48
C ALA A 156 -28.87 -7.25 -8.80
N LYS A 157 -28.95 -8.56 -8.56
CA LYS A 157 -27.80 -9.35 -8.13
C LYS A 157 -26.65 -9.20 -9.15
N GLY A 158 -25.49 -8.75 -8.68
CA GLY A 158 -24.31 -8.46 -9.53
C GLY A 158 -24.32 -7.08 -10.21
N ARG A 159 -25.37 -6.28 -9.96
CA ARG A 159 -25.55 -4.92 -10.49
C ARG A 159 -26.16 -4.03 -9.41
N ARG A 160 -25.33 -3.71 -8.42
CA ARG A 160 -25.73 -3.01 -7.20
C ARG A 160 -25.52 -1.51 -7.33
N VAL A 161 -26.21 -0.75 -6.48
CA VAL A 161 -26.01 0.69 -6.34
C VAL A 161 -25.62 0.99 -4.89
N GLY A 162 -24.49 1.66 -4.69
CA GLY A 162 -24.19 2.35 -3.44
C GLY A 162 -24.54 3.83 -3.59
N VAL A 163 -25.22 4.42 -2.63
CA VAL A 163 -25.55 5.85 -2.63
C VAL A 163 -24.88 6.50 -1.42
N LEU A 164 -24.07 7.52 -1.69
CA LEU A 164 -23.45 8.37 -0.69
C LEU A 164 -24.28 9.66 -0.62
N ALA A 165 -25.18 9.68 0.35
CA ALA A 165 -25.90 10.86 0.79
C ALA A 165 -24.97 11.77 1.60
N ASP A 166 -25.18 13.08 1.56
CA ASP A 166 -24.48 14.01 2.44
C ASP A 166 -24.79 13.65 3.91
N HIS A 167 -26.05 13.77 4.32
CA HIS A 167 -26.50 13.36 5.65
C HIS A 167 -27.65 12.34 5.61
N LEU A 168 -27.67 11.44 6.60
CA LEU A 168 -28.78 10.53 6.86
C LEU A 168 -29.12 10.58 8.35
N VAL A 169 -30.06 11.47 8.68
CA VAL A 169 -30.52 11.70 10.05
C VAL A 169 -31.92 11.13 10.22
N ALA A 170 -32.16 10.36 11.28
CA ALA A 170 -33.46 9.76 11.56
C ALA A 170 -34.60 10.80 11.51
N GLY A 171 -35.67 10.45 10.80
CA GLY A 171 -36.84 11.32 10.62
C GLY A 171 -36.64 12.48 9.63
N SER A 172 -35.49 12.58 8.96
CA SER A 172 -35.27 13.58 7.90
C SER A 172 -36.03 13.24 6.61
N LYS A 173 -35.98 14.14 5.62
CA LYS A 173 -36.57 13.90 4.30
C LYS A 173 -35.77 12.81 3.56
N GLU A 174 -34.46 12.86 3.68
CA GLU A 174 -33.46 11.98 3.07
C GLU A 174 -33.65 10.54 3.55
N THR A 175 -33.85 10.33 4.86
CA THR A 175 -34.18 9.00 5.41
C THR A 175 -35.48 8.46 4.81
N ARG A 176 -36.53 9.28 4.72
CA ARG A 176 -37.80 8.87 4.10
C ARG A 176 -37.68 8.51 2.61
N LEU A 177 -36.80 9.19 1.87
CA LEU A 177 -36.53 8.90 0.46
C LEU A 177 -35.74 7.60 0.28
N THR A 178 -35.03 7.13 1.31
CA THR A 178 -34.09 6.01 1.23
C THR A 178 -34.58 4.76 1.96
N ASP A 179 -35.59 4.87 2.83
CA ASP A 179 -36.20 3.74 3.58
C ASP A 179 -36.84 2.66 2.68
N GLN A 180 -37.19 3.00 1.44
CA GLN A 180 -37.93 2.11 0.52
C GLN A 180 -37.06 1.55 -0.62
N VAL A 181 -35.74 1.69 -0.53
CA VAL A 181 -34.85 1.17 -1.58
C VAL A 181 -34.82 -0.37 -1.56
N GLY A 182 -34.66 -0.97 -2.75
CA GLY A 182 -34.61 -2.43 -2.89
C GLY A 182 -33.32 -3.07 -2.35
N GLU A 183 -33.32 -4.39 -2.17
CA GLU A 183 -32.22 -5.20 -1.60
C GLU A 183 -30.83 -4.97 -2.24
N HIS A 184 -30.79 -4.53 -3.49
CA HIS A 184 -29.55 -4.33 -4.24
C HIS A 184 -29.04 -2.87 -4.22
N VAL A 185 -29.62 -2.06 -3.33
CA VAL A 185 -29.24 -0.67 -3.09
C VAL A 185 -28.80 -0.53 -1.64
N LEU A 186 -27.66 0.12 -1.43
CA LEU A 186 -27.20 0.53 -0.10
C LEU A 186 -27.08 2.04 -0.08
N VAL A 187 -27.75 2.69 0.86
CA VAL A 187 -27.62 4.14 1.08
C VAL A 187 -26.89 4.37 2.40
N THR A 188 -25.91 5.26 2.40
CA THR A 188 -25.21 5.71 3.59
C THR A 188 -24.95 7.21 3.49
N GLY A 189 -24.82 7.87 4.64
CA GLY A 189 -24.51 9.30 4.77
C GLY A 189 -24.03 9.59 6.19
N HIS A 190 -23.58 10.81 6.46
CA HIS A 190 -23.12 11.16 7.80
C HIS A 190 -24.29 11.48 8.74
N PRO A 191 -24.15 11.26 10.06
CA PRO A 191 -25.24 11.51 11.01
C PRO A 191 -25.35 12.98 11.45
N TYR A 192 -24.57 13.89 10.86
CA TYR A 192 -24.49 15.29 11.26
C TYR A 192 -25.35 16.17 10.36
N ILE A 193 -26.00 17.17 10.94
CA ILE A 193 -26.69 18.24 10.20
C ILE A 193 -25.68 19.37 9.91
N ASP A 194 -24.94 19.77 10.94
CA ASP A 194 -23.92 20.80 10.83
C ASP A 194 -22.52 20.22 10.59
N ILE A 195 -21.78 20.85 9.68
CA ILE A 195 -20.41 20.47 9.33
C ILE A 195 -19.48 20.50 10.56
N TRP A 196 -19.69 21.44 11.49
CA TRP A 196 -18.85 21.53 12.69
C TRP A 196 -18.99 20.30 13.58
N ALA A 197 -20.15 19.64 13.60
CA ALA A 197 -20.38 18.44 14.42
C ALA A 197 -19.54 17.25 13.93
N ALA A 198 -19.09 17.27 12.67
CA ALA A 198 -18.18 16.27 12.11
C ALA A 198 -16.72 16.46 12.58
N VAL A 199 -16.36 17.62 13.14
CA VAL A 199 -15.02 17.90 13.65
C VAL A 199 -14.91 17.48 15.11
N LYS A 200 -13.85 16.75 15.48
CA LYS A 200 -13.59 16.37 16.88
C LYS A 200 -13.39 17.62 17.77
N PRO A 201 -14.19 17.83 18.83
CA PRO A 201 -14.08 18.98 19.73
C PRO A 201 -12.65 19.25 20.25
N GLU A 202 -11.94 18.19 20.59
CA GLU A 202 -10.56 18.23 21.10
C GLU A 202 -9.58 18.95 20.16
N ARG A 203 -9.85 18.97 18.84
CA ARG A 203 -9.00 19.68 17.85
C ARG A 203 -9.07 21.20 17.99
N LEU A 204 -10.11 21.70 18.65
CA LEU A 204 -10.34 23.11 18.93
C LEU A 204 -10.18 23.44 20.43
N GLY A 205 -9.72 22.47 21.24
CA GLY A 205 -9.54 22.67 22.68
C GLY A 205 -10.85 22.76 23.47
N ILE A 206 -11.99 22.36 22.89
CA ILE A 206 -13.29 22.32 23.55
C ILE A 206 -13.65 20.88 23.95
N ARG A 207 -14.38 20.73 25.06
CA ARG A 207 -14.71 19.40 25.63
C ARG A 207 -15.78 18.66 24.82
N ALA A 208 -16.77 19.38 24.34
CA ALA A 208 -17.86 18.88 23.51
C ALA A 208 -18.48 20.06 22.73
N TRP A 209 -19.17 19.75 21.64
CA TRP A 209 -20.01 20.74 20.97
C TRP A 209 -21.31 20.98 21.75
N PRO A 210 -21.94 22.17 21.63
CA PRO A 210 -23.26 22.40 22.20
C PRO A 210 -24.33 21.58 21.47
N GLU A 211 -25.36 21.15 22.19
CA GLU A 211 -26.57 20.59 21.57
C GLU A 211 -27.47 21.75 21.13
N ILE A 212 -27.76 21.84 19.83
CA ILE A 212 -28.65 22.87 19.27
C ILE A 212 -30.04 22.24 19.02
N PRO A 213 -31.11 22.72 19.67
CA PRO A 213 -32.47 22.26 19.41
C PRO A 213 -32.87 22.48 17.94
N ARG A 214 -33.72 21.59 17.40
CA ARG A 214 -34.24 21.78 16.03
C ARG A 214 -35.05 23.07 15.94
N GLY A 215 -34.67 23.95 15.02
CA GLY A 215 -35.40 25.19 14.71
C GLY A 215 -34.86 26.47 15.37
N GLU A 216 -33.71 26.39 16.04
CA GLU A 216 -32.95 27.55 16.50
C GLU A 216 -31.77 27.82 15.56
N ASP A 217 -31.57 29.08 15.17
CA ASP A 217 -30.43 29.58 14.38
C ASP A 217 -29.40 30.28 15.28
#